data_AF-A0A0X3PRK4-F1
#
_entry.id   AF-A0A0X3PRK4-F1
#
_cell.length_a   1.000
_cell.length_b   1.000
_cell.length_c   1.000
_cell.angle_alpha   90.00
_cell.angle_beta   90.00
_cell.angle_gamma   90.00
#
_symmetry.space_group_name_H-M   'P 1'
#
loop_
_entity.id
_entity.type
_entity.pdbx_description
1 polymer ?
#
loop_
_entity_poly.entity_id
_entity_poly.type
_entity_poly.pdbx_seq_one_letter_code
_entity_poly.pdbx_strand_id
1 'polypeptide(L)'
;MRGEAVKSPSFNTGVPDVADPRLPEPLVAVDGSLVYQPFIMMVYEVSETDVSFHLELRPRDTSSRPQYLIVARHIYPPTLEVQNDGRGEVFWAVVPPNTSIYDSKHLSGDDVERAFTFFLSNTQFLRGKEAAAKISKHQRLTSRQLNYFYVGYRQLADLELNIYTVENPPPRPYPFQDQINVTLELRSFLSSCAFLQSGSISWETYGCNVSRETTVSAVVCECNHFSTFGATLKPLFTVPQAHSTTRGLHAETSELLSVTGFIFFTFLCAYISYHVLLGINPNKKVRWLAY
;
A
#
# COMPACT_ATOMS: atom_id res chain seq x y z
N MET A 1 26.92 -2.72 -27.23
CA MET A 1 27.22 -2.00 -25.97
C MET A 1 27.04 -2.98 -24.84
N ARG A 2 28.10 -3.29 -24.10
CA ARG A 2 28.04 -4.20 -22.93
C ARG A 2 27.42 -3.38 -21.81
N GLY A 3 26.14 -3.59 -21.51
CA GLY A 3 25.48 -2.96 -20.39
C GLY A 3 26.21 -3.31 -19.10
N GLU A 4 26.38 -2.33 -18.22
CA GLU A 4 26.77 -2.55 -16.83
C GLU A 4 25.94 -3.71 -16.26
N ALA A 5 26.60 -4.69 -15.63
CA ALA A 5 25.90 -5.75 -14.95
C ALA A 5 25.02 -5.10 -13.86
N VAL A 6 23.70 -5.12 -14.08
CA VAL A 6 22.74 -4.59 -13.10
C VAL A 6 22.95 -5.37 -11.81
N LYS A 7 23.48 -4.71 -10.79
CA LYS A 7 23.69 -5.33 -9.48
C LYS A 7 22.31 -5.65 -8.92
N SER A 8 22.00 -6.94 -8.79
CA SER A 8 20.74 -7.39 -8.22
C SER A 8 20.54 -6.76 -6.83
N PRO A 9 19.31 -6.32 -6.49
CA PRO A 9 19.01 -5.84 -5.15
C PRO A 9 19.38 -6.90 -4.10
N SER A 10 20.00 -6.44 -3.02
CA SER A 10 20.34 -7.29 -1.88
C SER A 10 19.10 -7.63 -1.08
N PHE A 11 19.10 -8.84 -0.54
CA PHE A 11 18.10 -9.27 0.43
C PHE A 11 18.22 -8.47 1.73
N ASN A 12 17.07 -8.18 2.34
CA ASN A 12 16.93 -7.50 3.63
C ASN A 12 15.66 -7.99 4.33
N THR A 13 15.34 -7.48 5.52
CA THR A 13 14.20 -7.95 6.33
C THR A 13 12.90 -7.22 6.02
N GLY A 14 12.91 -6.28 5.07
CA GLY A 14 11.80 -5.38 4.74
C GLY A 14 11.65 -4.21 5.72
N VAL A 15 12.11 -4.36 6.96
CA VAL A 15 12.06 -3.35 8.00
C VAL A 15 13.47 -2.80 8.24
N PRO A 16 13.72 -1.50 8.03
CA PRO A 16 15.03 -0.90 8.25
C PRO A 16 15.54 -1.16 9.67
N ASP A 17 16.80 -1.57 9.78
CA ASP A 17 17.52 -1.74 11.05
C ASP A 17 16.93 -2.79 12.02
N VAL A 18 16.07 -3.69 11.54
CA VAL A 18 15.48 -4.78 12.36
C VAL A 18 15.83 -6.14 11.75
N ALA A 19 16.61 -6.94 12.48
CA ALA A 19 17.08 -8.25 12.01
C ALA A 19 15.97 -9.32 11.95
N ASP A 20 15.05 -9.29 12.93
CA ASP A 20 13.92 -10.20 13.05
C ASP A 20 12.66 -9.40 13.37
N PRO A 21 11.99 -8.85 12.35
CA PRO A 21 10.74 -8.12 12.53
C PRO A 21 9.69 -8.98 13.26
N ARG A 22 8.73 -8.35 13.93
CA ARG A 22 7.60 -9.03 14.56
C ARG A 22 6.32 -8.27 14.24
N LEU A 23 5.17 -8.92 14.42
CA LEU A 23 3.91 -8.19 14.35
C LEU A 23 3.88 -7.18 15.50
N PRO A 24 3.40 -5.95 15.24
CA PRO A 24 3.29 -4.96 16.30
C PRO A 24 2.27 -5.43 17.36
N GLU A 25 2.44 -4.95 18.58
CA GLU A 25 1.48 -5.21 19.65
C GLU A 25 0.08 -4.67 19.26
N PRO A 26 -1.00 -5.35 19.66
CA PRO A 26 -2.36 -4.88 19.39
C PRO A 26 -2.58 -3.49 20.00
N LEU A 27 -3.31 -2.64 19.28
CA LEU A 27 -3.71 -1.32 19.77
C LEU A 27 -5.07 -1.41 20.47
N VAL A 28 -5.27 -0.60 21.50
CA VAL A 28 -6.58 -0.48 22.17
C VAL A 28 -7.35 0.67 21.51
N ALA A 29 -8.51 0.37 20.93
CA ALA A 29 -9.42 1.36 20.37
C ALA A 29 -10.13 2.16 21.46
N VAL A 30 -10.82 3.24 21.06
CA VAL A 30 -11.54 4.14 21.99
C VAL A 30 -12.65 3.42 22.75
N ASP A 31 -13.25 2.39 22.14
CA ASP A 31 -14.29 1.55 22.75
C ASP A 31 -13.73 0.40 23.61
N GLY A 32 -12.41 0.32 23.78
CA GLY A 32 -11.71 -0.72 24.54
C GLY A 32 -11.48 -2.02 23.77
N SER A 33 -11.91 -2.12 22.51
CA SER A 33 -11.62 -3.27 21.66
C SER A 33 -10.14 -3.30 21.24
N LEU A 34 -9.62 -4.49 20.91
CA LEU A 34 -8.25 -4.68 20.43
C LEU A 34 -8.23 -4.65 18.90
N VAL A 35 -7.34 -3.83 18.34
CA VAL A 35 -7.07 -3.70 16.91
C VAL A 35 -5.74 -4.35 16.61
N TYR A 36 -5.77 -5.41 15.81
CA TYR A 36 -4.59 -6.20 15.47
C TYR A 36 -4.10 -5.80 14.08
N GLN A 37 -2.79 -5.61 13.92
CA GLN A 37 -2.19 -5.53 12.59
C GLN A 37 -1.67 -6.92 12.21
N PRO A 38 -2.33 -7.64 11.28
CA PRO A 38 -1.98 -9.04 10.99
C PRO A 38 -0.74 -9.19 10.09
N PHE A 39 -0.12 -8.09 9.66
CA PHE A 39 0.99 -8.09 8.70
C PHE A 39 2.16 -7.22 9.15
N ILE A 40 3.37 -7.63 8.81
CA ILE A 40 4.52 -6.73 8.77
C ILE A 40 4.38 -5.88 7.52
N MET A 41 4.25 -4.57 7.73
CA MET A 41 3.95 -3.63 6.67
C MET A 41 5.22 -2.94 6.19
N MET A 42 5.45 -3.01 4.88
CA MET A 42 6.49 -2.30 4.16
C MET A 42 5.87 -1.21 3.31
N VAL A 43 6.61 -0.13 3.07
CA VAL A 43 6.20 0.96 2.19
C VAL A 43 7.28 1.18 1.16
N TYR A 44 6.86 1.25 -0.09
CA TYR A 44 7.71 1.66 -1.20
C TYR A 44 7.21 2.99 -1.74
N GLU A 45 8.12 3.80 -2.24
CA GLU A 45 7.77 5.00 -3.00
C GLU A 45 7.99 4.69 -4.49
N VAL A 46 6.89 4.58 -5.23
CA VAL A 46 6.90 4.24 -6.65
C VAL A 46 6.21 5.34 -7.43
N SER A 47 6.99 6.20 -8.07
CA SER A 47 6.50 7.32 -8.87
C SER A 47 6.04 6.89 -10.27
N GLU A 48 6.62 5.80 -10.76
CA GLU A 48 6.40 5.21 -12.07
C GLU A 48 4.99 4.62 -12.18
N THR A 49 4.43 4.61 -13.39
CA THR A 49 3.04 4.19 -13.64
C THR A 49 2.96 2.92 -14.45
N ASP A 50 3.85 2.73 -15.43
CA ASP A 50 3.86 1.56 -16.32
C ASP A 50 5.04 0.63 -15.99
N VAL A 51 5.00 0.09 -14.78
CA VAL A 51 6.01 -0.81 -14.23
C VAL A 51 5.33 -1.99 -13.58
N SER A 52 5.98 -3.15 -13.67
CA SER A 52 5.62 -4.31 -12.86
C SER A 52 6.36 -4.27 -11.54
N PHE A 53 5.71 -4.76 -10.49
CA PHE A 53 6.28 -4.85 -9.15
C PHE A 53 6.61 -6.31 -8.81
N HIS A 54 7.80 -6.52 -8.27
CA HIS A 54 8.31 -7.82 -7.85
C HIS A 54 8.76 -7.72 -6.39
N LEU A 55 8.27 -8.65 -5.58
CA LEU A 55 8.77 -8.89 -4.23
C LEU A 55 9.15 -10.36 -4.12
N GLU A 56 10.45 -10.62 -4.11
CA GLU A 56 10.99 -11.96 -3.96
C GLU A 56 11.26 -12.26 -2.49
N LEU A 57 10.84 -13.45 -2.08
CA LEU A 57 10.98 -13.98 -0.73
C LEU A 57 12.07 -15.03 -0.69
N ARG A 58 12.85 -15.01 0.40
CA ARG A 58 13.83 -16.04 0.71
C ARG A 58 13.64 -16.51 2.14
N PRO A 59 12.98 -17.65 2.36
CA PRO A 59 12.93 -18.26 3.68
C PRO A 59 14.35 -18.60 4.16
N ARG A 60 14.69 -18.21 5.38
CA ARG A 60 15.92 -18.61 6.09
C ARG A 60 15.88 -20.07 6.51
N ASP A 61 14.68 -20.59 6.82
CA ASP A 61 14.44 -22.00 7.06
C ASP A 61 13.42 -22.55 6.07
N THR A 62 13.87 -23.44 5.18
CA THR A 62 13.02 -24.13 4.21
C THR A 62 12.53 -25.48 4.71
N SER A 63 13.07 -25.99 5.83
CA SER A 63 12.69 -27.30 6.39
C SER A 63 11.28 -27.29 6.97
N SER A 64 10.85 -26.15 7.51
CA SER A 64 9.47 -25.89 7.96
C SER A 64 8.47 -25.64 6.82
N ARG A 65 8.92 -25.62 5.57
CA ARG A 65 8.10 -25.43 4.36
C ARG A 65 7.14 -24.22 4.45
N PRO A 66 7.64 -23.03 4.83
CA PRO A 66 6.77 -21.90 5.11
C PRO A 66 6.00 -21.41 3.87
N GLN A 67 4.80 -20.91 4.09
CA GLN A 67 4.02 -20.20 3.07
C GLN A 67 3.64 -18.84 3.63
N TYR A 68 3.62 -17.82 2.78
CA TYR A 68 3.40 -16.43 3.19
C TYR A 68 2.20 -15.85 2.48
N LEU A 69 1.33 -15.18 3.23
CA LEU A 69 0.29 -14.33 2.68
C LEU A 69 0.86 -12.94 2.46
N ILE A 70 0.84 -12.49 1.21
CA ILE A 70 1.23 -11.15 0.80
C ILE A 70 -0.03 -10.38 0.45
N VAL A 71 -0.13 -9.14 0.94
CA VAL A 71 -1.18 -8.19 0.59
C VAL A 71 -0.54 -6.87 0.17
N ALA A 72 -1.10 -6.19 -0.83
CA ALA A 72 -0.54 -4.94 -1.30
C ALA A 72 -1.61 -3.96 -1.77
N ARG A 73 -1.34 -2.66 -1.62
CA ARG A 73 -2.24 -1.58 -2.06
C ARG A 73 -1.52 -0.23 -2.21
N HIS A 74 -2.03 0.60 -3.12
CA HIS A 74 -1.58 1.98 -3.33
C HIS A 74 -2.21 2.97 -2.35
N ILE A 75 -1.44 3.97 -1.93
CA ILE A 75 -1.79 5.15 -1.11
C ILE A 75 -2.20 4.84 0.35
N TYR A 76 -2.94 3.76 0.60
CA TYR A 76 -3.38 3.36 1.94
C TYR A 76 -2.92 1.93 2.28
N PRO A 77 -2.50 1.66 3.53
CA PRO A 77 -2.15 0.30 3.97
C PRO A 77 -3.32 -0.66 3.77
N PRO A 78 -3.15 -1.84 3.15
CA PRO A 78 -4.24 -2.81 3.00
C PRO A 78 -4.70 -3.37 4.35
N THR A 79 -6.00 -3.65 4.47
CA THR A 79 -6.59 -4.34 5.62
C THR A 79 -7.39 -5.56 5.14
N LEU A 80 -7.43 -6.61 5.96
CA LEU A 80 -8.30 -7.76 5.80
C LEU A 80 -9.40 -7.82 6.88
N GLU A 81 -9.65 -6.73 7.61
CA GLU A 81 -10.68 -6.69 8.66
C GLU A 81 -12.09 -6.56 8.09
N VAL A 82 -12.22 -5.96 6.92
CA VAL A 82 -13.51 -5.72 6.25
C VAL A 82 -13.46 -6.19 4.79
N GLN A 83 -14.64 -6.49 4.25
CA GLN A 83 -14.80 -6.94 2.85
C GLN A 83 -14.34 -5.86 1.87
N ASN A 84 -14.70 -4.60 2.12
CA ASN A 84 -14.26 -3.46 1.35
C ASN A 84 -14.23 -2.23 2.27
N ASP A 85 -13.06 -1.60 2.42
CA ASP A 85 -12.88 -0.38 3.20
C ASP A 85 -13.00 0.90 2.36
N GLY A 86 -13.30 0.76 1.06
CA GLY A 86 -13.43 1.88 0.12
C GLY A 86 -12.12 2.57 -0.22
N ARG A 87 -10.95 2.01 0.15
CA ARG A 87 -9.63 2.66 -0.02
C ARG A 87 -8.84 2.14 -1.22
N GLY A 88 -9.53 1.52 -2.18
CA GLY A 88 -8.95 1.05 -3.43
C GLY A 88 -8.70 -0.45 -3.44
N GLU A 89 -8.12 -0.92 -4.55
CA GLU A 89 -7.92 -2.34 -4.79
C GLU A 89 -6.85 -2.94 -3.87
N VAL A 90 -7.16 -4.09 -3.29
CA VAL A 90 -6.22 -4.89 -2.50
C VAL A 90 -5.76 -6.06 -3.35
N PHE A 91 -4.48 -6.07 -3.69
CA PHE A 91 -3.83 -7.23 -4.29
C PHE A 91 -3.41 -8.20 -3.20
N TRP A 92 -3.46 -9.49 -3.47
CA TRP A 92 -2.97 -10.49 -2.55
C TRP A 92 -2.49 -11.73 -3.31
N ALA A 93 -1.59 -12.48 -2.69
CA ALA A 93 -1.20 -13.82 -3.14
C ALA A 93 -0.64 -14.63 -1.98
N VAL A 94 -0.60 -15.95 -2.16
CA VAL A 94 0.21 -16.84 -1.34
C VAL A 94 1.53 -17.14 -2.05
N VAL A 95 2.63 -17.05 -1.31
CA VAL A 95 4.00 -17.24 -1.81
C VAL A 95 4.74 -18.21 -0.90
N PRO A 96 5.25 -19.35 -1.38
CA PRO A 96 5.00 -19.89 -2.71
C PRO A 96 3.52 -20.29 -2.88
N PRO A 97 3.01 -20.46 -4.13
CA PRO A 97 1.62 -20.84 -4.36
C PRO A 97 1.23 -22.18 -3.74
N ASN A 98 2.18 -23.10 -3.58
CA ASN A 98 1.98 -24.38 -2.92
C ASN A 98 3.25 -24.86 -2.22
N THR A 99 3.11 -25.51 -1.07
CA THR A 99 4.24 -26.06 -0.29
C THR A 99 4.91 -27.28 -0.97
N SER A 100 4.31 -27.86 -2.00
CA SER A 100 4.95 -28.94 -2.79
C SER A 100 6.20 -28.48 -3.54
N ILE A 101 6.39 -27.15 -3.69
CA ILE A 101 7.62 -26.58 -4.27
C ILE A 101 8.88 -27.07 -3.53
N TYR A 102 8.77 -27.31 -2.22
CA TYR A 102 9.87 -27.78 -1.38
C TYR A 102 10.28 -29.23 -1.66
N ASP A 103 9.40 -30.04 -2.27
CA ASP A 103 9.68 -31.44 -2.62
C ASP A 103 10.38 -31.58 -3.98
N SER A 104 10.42 -30.49 -4.76
CA SER A 104 10.80 -30.53 -6.17
C SER A 104 12.32 -30.48 -6.33
N LYS A 105 12.93 -31.63 -6.64
CA LYS A 105 14.39 -31.77 -6.86
C LYS A 105 14.88 -31.29 -8.24
N HIS A 106 13.97 -30.94 -9.15
CA HIS A 106 14.26 -30.69 -10.56
C HIS A 106 13.95 -29.26 -11.04
N LEU A 107 13.56 -28.36 -10.15
CA LEU A 107 13.29 -26.98 -10.54
C LEU A 107 14.60 -26.24 -10.82
N SER A 108 14.60 -25.44 -11.90
CA SER A 108 15.68 -24.51 -12.15
C SER A 108 15.68 -23.40 -11.09
N GLY A 109 16.81 -22.71 -10.93
CA GLY A 109 16.91 -21.57 -10.01
C GLY A 109 15.87 -20.48 -10.31
N ASP A 110 15.59 -20.24 -11.60
CA ASP A 110 14.60 -19.26 -12.05
C ASP A 110 13.16 -19.70 -11.72
N ASP A 111 12.85 -21.00 -11.82
CA ASP A 111 11.53 -21.51 -11.45
C ASP A 111 11.27 -21.39 -9.94
N VAL A 112 12.29 -21.65 -9.13
CA VAL A 112 12.24 -21.40 -7.69
C VAL A 112 12.04 -19.91 -7.43
N GLU A 113 12.85 -19.04 -8.04
CA GLU A 113 12.70 -17.59 -7.87
C GLU A 113 11.28 -17.10 -8.19
N ARG A 114 10.71 -17.52 -9.32
CA ARG A 114 9.34 -17.17 -9.72
C ARG A 114 8.30 -17.68 -8.73
N ALA A 115 8.46 -18.91 -8.24
CA ALA A 115 7.55 -19.47 -7.24
C ALA A 115 7.58 -18.68 -5.93
N PHE A 116 8.74 -18.12 -5.57
CA PHE A 116 8.94 -17.31 -4.38
C PHE A 116 8.78 -15.80 -4.62
N THR A 117 8.20 -15.38 -5.75
CA THR A 117 8.01 -13.97 -6.09
C THR A 117 6.53 -13.59 -6.12
N PHE A 118 6.16 -12.60 -5.30
CA PHE A 118 4.92 -11.86 -5.48
C PHE A 118 5.09 -10.90 -6.66
N PHE A 119 4.27 -11.11 -7.69
CA PHE A 119 4.32 -10.39 -8.95
C PHE A 119 3.02 -9.66 -9.22
N LEU A 120 3.12 -8.36 -9.50
CA LEU A 120 2.06 -7.57 -10.13
C LEU A 120 2.54 -7.10 -11.50
N SER A 121 1.76 -7.45 -12.52
CA SER A 121 1.99 -6.94 -13.88
C SER A 121 1.80 -5.42 -13.94
N ASN A 122 2.37 -4.81 -14.97
CA ASN A 122 2.29 -3.37 -15.19
C ASN A 122 0.84 -2.89 -15.33
N THR A 123 -0.03 -3.70 -15.95
CA THR A 123 -1.47 -3.41 -16.05
C THR A 123 -2.18 -3.44 -14.69
N GLN A 124 -1.90 -4.43 -13.84
CA GLN A 124 -2.45 -4.51 -12.48
C GLN A 124 -1.95 -3.34 -11.62
N PHE A 125 -0.65 -3.06 -11.70
CA PHE A 125 -0.02 -1.99 -10.93
C PHE A 125 -0.58 -0.62 -11.29
N LEU A 126 -0.70 -0.31 -12.59
CA LEU A 126 -1.29 0.92 -13.11
C LEU A 126 -2.75 1.06 -12.66
N ARG A 127 -3.57 0.02 -12.88
CA ARG A 127 -5.00 0.02 -12.51
C ARG A 127 -5.21 0.29 -11.03
N GLY A 128 -4.43 -0.36 -10.17
CA GLY A 128 -4.49 -0.12 -8.72
C GLY A 128 -4.10 1.32 -8.36
N LYS A 129 -3.08 1.88 -9.02
CA LYS A 129 -2.57 3.22 -8.75
C LYS A 129 -3.58 4.29 -9.15
N GLU A 130 -4.19 4.15 -10.32
CA GLU A 130 -5.26 5.04 -10.80
C GLU A 130 -6.51 4.97 -9.92
N ALA A 131 -6.92 3.76 -9.51
CA ALA A 131 -8.06 3.56 -8.63
C ALA A 131 -7.85 4.26 -7.27
N ALA A 132 -6.66 4.09 -6.67
CA ALA A 132 -6.32 4.75 -5.42
C ALA A 132 -6.25 6.28 -5.58
N ALA A 133 -5.63 6.79 -6.65
CA ALA A 133 -5.52 8.22 -6.92
C ALA A 133 -6.89 8.90 -7.10
N LYS A 134 -7.85 8.20 -7.73
CA LYS A 134 -9.23 8.67 -7.87
C LYS A 134 -9.91 8.83 -6.52
N ILE A 135 -9.74 7.87 -5.62
CA ILE A 135 -10.32 7.87 -4.27
C ILE A 135 -9.68 8.96 -3.41
N SER A 136 -8.37 9.19 -3.54
CA SER A 136 -7.62 10.15 -2.74
C SER A 136 -7.72 11.61 -3.21
N LYS A 137 -8.40 11.89 -4.34
CA LYS A 137 -8.40 13.21 -5.02
C LYS A 137 -8.74 14.40 -4.13
N HIS A 138 -9.60 14.21 -3.14
CA HIS A 138 -10.06 15.28 -2.24
C HIS A 138 -9.33 15.30 -0.89
N GLN A 139 -8.34 14.42 -0.70
CA GLN A 139 -7.56 14.35 0.52
C GLN A 139 -6.28 15.18 0.39
N ARG A 140 -5.84 15.78 1.50
CA ARG A 140 -4.59 16.53 1.56
C ARG A 140 -3.42 15.58 1.78
N LEU A 141 -3.00 14.89 0.72
CA LEU A 141 -1.83 14.02 0.71
C LEU A 141 -0.64 14.74 0.07
N THR A 142 0.55 14.49 0.59
CA THR A 142 1.81 14.95 -0.04
C THR A 142 2.07 14.20 -1.35
N SER A 143 2.86 14.78 -2.25
CA SER A 143 3.30 14.12 -3.49
C SER A 143 3.96 12.76 -3.23
N ARG A 144 4.62 12.62 -2.08
CA ARG A 144 5.24 11.37 -1.63
C ARG A 144 4.19 10.32 -1.29
N GLN A 145 3.20 10.69 -0.48
CA GLN A 145 2.11 9.79 -0.06
C GLN A 145 1.27 9.29 -1.24
N LEU A 146 1.09 10.12 -2.27
CA LEU A 146 0.39 9.72 -3.50
C LEU A 146 1.13 8.63 -4.30
N ASN A 147 2.42 8.43 -4.02
CA ASN A 147 3.26 7.40 -4.65
C ASN A 147 3.59 6.24 -3.71
N TYR A 148 2.93 6.15 -2.54
CA TYR A 148 3.14 5.02 -1.64
C TYR A 148 2.48 3.75 -2.16
N PHE A 149 3.24 2.68 -2.14
CA PHE A 149 2.79 1.32 -2.36
C PHE A 149 3.09 0.50 -1.11
N TYR A 150 2.02 0.12 -0.41
CA TYR A 150 2.09 -0.65 0.82
C TYR A 150 2.09 -2.13 0.49
N VAL A 151 2.99 -2.89 1.12
CA VAL A 151 3.03 -4.35 1.00
C VAL A 151 3.15 -4.95 2.40
N GLY A 152 2.14 -5.72 2.80
CA GLY A 152 2.12 -6.48 4.03
C GLY A 152 2.44 -7.94 3.77
N TYR A 153 3.17 -8.57 4.68
CA TYR A 153 3.33 -10.03 4.69
C TYR A 153 3.10 -10.64 6.06
N ARG A 154 2.69 -11.90 6.07
CA ARG A 154 2.74 -12.79 7.24
C ARG A 154 3.06 -14.21 6.82
N GLN A 155 3.72 -14.96 7.70
CA GLN A 155 3.76 -16.41 7.57
C GLN A 155 2.37 -16.97 7.88
N LEU A 156 1.92 -17.92 7.07
CA LEU A 156 0.69 -18.66 7.28
C LEU A 156 0.86 -19.67 8.42
N ALA A 157 -0.18 -19.82 9.23
CA ALA A 157 -0.25 -20.89 10.21
C ALA A 157 -0.48 -22.24 9.51
N ASP A 158 -0.20 -23.35 10.20
CA ASP A 158 -0.34 -24.71 9.64
C ASP A 158 -1.74 -24.99 9.09
N LEU A 159 -2.77 -24.43 9.74
CA LEU A 159 -4.18 -24.55 9.35
C LEU A 159 -4.53 -23.77 8.08
N GLU A 160 -3.64 -22.92 7.57
CA GLU A 160 -3.87 -22.06 6.39
C GLU A 160 -3.15 -22.56 5.13
N LEU A 161 -2.19 -23.48 5.30
CA LEU A 161 -1.28 -23.90 4.22
C LEU A 161 -2.06 -24.50 3.04
N ASN A 162 -1.79 -23.99 1.84
CA ASN A 162 -2.38 -24.42 0.56
C ASN A 162 -3.90 -24.26 0.45
N ILE A 163 -4.54 -23.49 1.35
CA ILE A 163 -6.00 -23.31 1.35
C ILE A 163 -6.43 -22.13 0.48
N TYR A 164 -5.64 -21.06 0.43
CA TYR A 164 -6.03 -19.85 -0.28
C TYR A 164 -5.79 -19.94 -1.78
N THR A 165 -6.85 -19.75 -2.56
CA THR A 165 -6.84 -19.71 -4.03
C THR A 165 -7.69 -18.53 -4.53
N VAL A 166 -7.71 -18.28 -5.84
CA VAL A 166 -8.56 -17.23 -6.42
C VAL A 166 -10.03 -17.45 -6.07
N GLU A 167 -10.48 -18.70 -6.03
CA GLU A 167 -11.83 -19.12 -5.69
C GLU A 167 -12.09 -19.14 -4.19
N ASN A 168 -11.03 -19.32 -3.38
CA ASN A 168 -11.08 -19.32 -1.93
C ASN A 168 -10.10 -18.29 -1.35
N PRO A 169 -10.39 -16.98 -1.46
CA PRO A 169 -9.50 -15.94 -0.99
C PRO A 169 -9.37 -15.94 0.54
N PRO A 170 -8.32 -15.31 1.10
CA PRO A 170 -8.20 -15.12 2.54
C PRO A 170 -9.46 -14.50 3.13
N PRO A 171 -9.99 -15.03 4.25
CA PRO A 171 -11.22 -14.56 4.86
C PRO A 171 -11.09 -13.11 5.33
N ARG A 172 -12.21 -12.39 5.29
CA ARG A 172 -12.37 -11.01 5.78
C ARG A 172 -13.62 -10.95 6.68
N PRO A 173 -13.49 -10.76 8.00
CA PRO A 173 -12.27 -10.45 8.75
C PRO A 173 -11.27 -11.63 8.77
N TYR A 174 -9.98 -11.29 8.76
CA TYR A 174 -8.92 -12.27 8.85
C TYR A 174 -8.74 -12.77 10.30
N PRO A 175 -8.87 -14.08 10.55
CA PRO A 175 -9.06 -14.59 11.91
C PRO A 175 -7.75 -14.82 12.68
N PHE A 176 -6.60 -14.78 12.02
CA PHE A 176 -5.32 -15.13 12.64
C PHE A 176 -4.59 -13.89 13.19
N GLN A 177 -4.29 -13.93 14.48
CA GLN A 177 -3.72 -12.82 15.26
C GLN A 177 -2.42 -13.21 15.99
N ASP A 178 -1.98 -14.44 15.80
CA ASP A 178 -0.77 -14.99 16.38
C ASP A 178 0.50 -14.27 15.88
N GLN A 179 1.51 -14.19 16.75
CA GLN A 179 2.82 -13.68 16.36
C GLN A 179 3.46 -14.58 15.32
N ILE A 180 4.13 -13.97 14.35
CA ILE A 180 4.89 -14.70 13.32
C ILE A 180 6.37 -14.73 13.69
N ASN A 181 6.99 -15.89 13.51
CA ASN A 181 8.43 -16.02 13.56
C ASN A 181 8.96 -15.55 12.20
N VAL A 182 9.43 -14.31 12.10
CA VAL A 182 9.93 -13.78 10.81
C VAL A 182 11.24 -14.45 10.46
N THR A 183 11.13 -15.50 9.65
CA THR A 183 12.25 -16.33 9.20
C THR A 183 12.54 -16.09 7.72
N LEU A 184 12.38 -14.87 7.20
CA LEU A 184 12.60 -14.61 5.78
C LEU A 184 13.42 -13.35 5.52
N GLU A 185 14.02 -13.32 4.34
CA GLU A 185 14.59 -12.13 3.72
C GLU A 185 13.82 -11.80 2.43
N LEU A 186 13.84 -10.53 2.03
CA LEU A 186 13.10 -9.97 0.92
C LEU A 186 14.00 -9.13 0.03
N ARG A 187 13.71 -9.11 -1.26
CA ARG A 187 14.18 -8.04 -2.16
C ARG A 187 13.06 -7.61 -3.09
N SER A 188 13.13 -6.36 -3.52
CA SER A 188 12.10 -5.78 -4.37
C SER A 188 12.72 -5.07 -5.56
N PHE A 189 12.04 -5.14 -6.69
CA PHE A 189 12.43 -4.39 -7.88
C PHE A 189 11.21 -4.07 -8.73
N LEU A 190 11.36 -3.02 -9.53
CA LEU A 190 10.45 -2.69 -10.61
C LEU A 190 11.04 -3.16 -11.93
N SER A 191 10.20 -3.55 -12.85
CA SER A 191 10.62 -3.75 -14.23
C SER A 191 9.64 -3.13 -15.22
N SER A 192 10.14 -2.75 -16.39
CA SER A 192 9.32 -2.23 -17.48
C SER A 192 9.81 -2.75 -18.82
N CYS A 193 8.89 -2.79 -19.78
CA CYS A 193 9.14 -3.12 -21.17
C CYS A 193 8.72 -1.95 -22.04
N ALA A 194 9.54 -1.61 -23.02
CA ALA A 194 9.28 -0.52 -23.94
C ALA A 194 9.74 -0.89 -25.36
N PHE A 195 9.22 -0.18 -26.34
CA PHE A 195 9.63 -0.28 -27.73
C PHE A 195 9.86 1.12 -28.32
N LEU A 196 10.60 1.18 -29.43
CA LEU A 196 10.92 2.43 -30.12
C LEU A 196 10.25 2.47 -31.49
N GLN A 197 9.19 3.26 -31.64
CA GLN A 197 8.55 3.40 -32.94
C GLN A 197 9.53 3.90 -34.02
N SER A 198 9.38 3.41 -35.25
CA SER A 198 10.25 3.83 -36.36
C SER A 198 10.22 5.36 -36.54
N GLY A 199 11.39 5.98 -36.58
CA GLY A 199 11.54 7.43 -36.68
C GLY A 199 11.30 8.20 -35.38
N SER A 200 10.91 7.53 -34.29
CA SER A 200 10.79 8.13 -32.97
C SER A 200 12.14 8.16 -32.24
N ILE A 201 12.27 9.13 -31.33
CA ILE A 201 13.38 9.23 -30.37
C ILE A 201 12.94 8.88 -28.95
N SER A 202 11.66 8.67 -28.72
CA SER A 202 11.08 8.36 -27.41
C SER A 202 10.63 6.91 -27.31
N TRP A 203 10.96 6.28 -26.19
CA TRP A 203 10.48 4.94 -25.84
C TRP A 203 9.01 4.99 -25.43
N GLU A 204 8.24 4.03 -25.93
CA GLU A 204 6.82 3.85 -25.65
C GLU A 204 6.57 2.48 -25.02
N THR A 205 5.55 2.36 -24.18
CA THR A 205 5.31 1.16 -23.37
C THR A 205 3.96 0.48 -23.68
N TYR A 206 3.08 1.15 -24.43
CA TYR A 206 1.80 0.54 -24.81
C TYR A 206 2.02 -0.72 -25.66
N GLY A 207 1.11 -1.68 -25.55
CA GLY A 207 1.24 -2.95 -26.27
C GLY A 207 2.39 -3.84 -25.78
N CYS A 208 3.13 -3.44 -24.75
CA CYS A 208 4.14 -4.24 -24.05
C CYS A 208 3.70 -4.55 -22.61
N ASN A 209 3.78 -5.82 -22.23
CA ASN A 209 3.61 -6.26 -20.85
C ASN A 209 4.90 -6.91 -20.36
N VAL A 210 5.16 -6.80 -19.06
CA VAL A 210 6.19 -7.62 -18.41
C VAL A 210 5.57 -8.97 -18.08
N SER A 211 6.24 -10.04 -18.45
CA SER A 211 5.80 -11.40 -18.12
C SER A 211 6.16 -11.79 -16.69
N ARG A 212 5.35 -12.67 -16.09
CA ARG A 212 5.62 -13.31 -14.78
C ARG A 212 6.91 -14.15 -14.80
N GLU A 213 7.42 -14.49 -15.98
CA GLU A 213 8.68 -15.20 -16.13
C GLU A 213 9.92 -14.35 -15.78
N THR A 214 9.74 -13.04 -15.62
CA THR A 214 10.79 -12.10 -15.21
C THR A 214 11.39 -12.47 -13.86
N THR A 215 12.71 -12.46 -13.80
CA THR A 215 13.54 -12.66 -12.61
C THR A 215 14.39 -11.41 -12.36
N VAL A 216 15.14 -11.40 -11.27
CA VAL A 216 16.13 -10.37 -10.97
C VAL A 216 17.25 -10.28 -12.02
N SER A 217 17.46 -11.38 -12.76
CA SER A 217 18.56 -11.54 -13.72
C SER A 217 18.10 -11.29 -15.16
N ALA A 218 16.81 -11.45 -15.45
CA ALA A 218 16.26 -11.29 -16.79
C ALA A 218 14.82 -10.73 -16.76
N VAL A 219 14.59 -9.64 -17.50
CA VAL A 219 13.25 -9.10 -17.75
C VAL A 219 12.70 -9.72 -19.03
N VAL A 220 11.51 -10.32 -18.94
CA VAL A 220 10.80 -10.95 -20.07
C VAL A 220 9.66 -10.04 -20.50
N CYS A 221 9.66 -9.65 -21.78
CA CYS A 221 8.71 -8.72 -22.36
C CYS A 221 7.79 -9.41 -23.38
N GLU A 222 6.49 -9.19 -23.24
CA GLU A 222 5.45 -9.64 -24.16
C GLU A 222 4.88 -8.42 -24.90
N CYS A 223 5.39 -8.16 -26.10
CA CYS A 223 5.02 -7.00 -26.90
C CYS A 223 4.33 -7.38 -28.22
N ASN A 224 3.35 -6.60 -28.66
CA ASN A 224 2.62 -6.82 -29.92
C ASN A 224 3.11 -5.95 -31.11
N HIS A 225 4.29 -5.35 -30.98
CA HIS A 225 4.89 -4.48 -32.00
C HIS A 225 5.99 -5.22 -32.78
N PHE A 226 6.33 -4.74 -33.98
CA PHE A 226 7.57 -5.11 -34.68
C PHE A 226 8.51 -3.92 -34.68
N SER A 227 9.44 -3.88 -33.72
CA SER A 227 10.25 -2.69 -33.41
C SER A 227 11.55 -3.09 -32.68
N THR A 228 12.33 -2.08 -32.26
CA THR A 228 13.41 -2.23 -31.30
C THR A 228 12.82 -2.20 -29.89
N PHE A 229 13.23 -3.14 -29.04
CA PHE A 229 12.74 -3.27 -27.66
C PHE A 229 13.81 -2.90 -26.64
N GLY A 230 13.35 -2.43 -25.50
CA GLY A 230 14.15 -2.13 -24.32
C GLY A 230 13.43 -2.62 -23.07
N ALA A 231 14.21 -3.02 -22.07
CA ALA A 231 13.68 -3.41 -20.77
C ALA A 231 14.50 -2.72 -19.68
N THR A 232 13.84 -2.41 -18.56
CA THR A 232 14.51 -1.87 -17.38
C THR A 232 14.25 -2.73 -16.17
N LEU A 233 15.24 -2.79 -15.28
CA LEU A 233 15.12 -3.36 -13.95
C LEU A 233 15.67 -2.34 -12.96
N LYS A 234 14.85 -1.94 -12.00
CA LYS A 234 15.18 -0.93 -11.00
C LYS A 234 15.03 -1.53 -9.60
N PRO A 235 16.13 -1.71 -8.84
CA PRO A 235 16.07 -2.03 -7.42
C PRO A 235 15.14 -1.07 -6.66
N LEU A 236 14.35 -1.63 -5.73
CA LEU A 236 13.41 -0.87 -4.92
C LEU A 236 13.69 -1.12 -3.43
N PHE A 237 13.68 -0.04 -2.64
CA PHE A 237 13.99 -0.08 -1.22
C PHE A 237 12.81 0.42 -0.40
N THR A 238 12.65 -0.12 0.80
CA THR A 238 11.59 0.31 1.71
C THR A 238 11.90 1.69 2.27
N VAL A 239 10.86 2.51 2.39
CA VAL A 239 10.93 3.80 3.05
C VAL A 239 10.87 3.56 4.55
N PRO A 240 11.77 4.16 5.36
CA PRO A 240 11.61 4.16 6.81
C PRO A 240 10.26 4.76 7.17
N GLN A 241 9.37 3.93 7.72
CA GLN A 241 8.20 4.46 8.41
C GLN A 241 8.72 5.12 9.68
N ALA A 242 8.63 6.46 9.77
CA ALA A 242 8.52 7.05 11.08
C ALA A 242 7.36 6.31 11.75
N HIS A 243 7.61 5.68 12.90
CA HIS A 243 6.59 5.04 13.73
C HIS A 243 5.64 6.15 14.21
N SER A 244 4.85 6.69 13.30
CA SER A 244 3.69 7.51 13.58
C SER A 244 2.68 6.48 14.04
N THR A 245 2.71 6.21 15.35
CA THR A 245 1.54 5.74 16.10
C THR A 245 0.33 6.35 15.40
N THR A 246 -0.45 5.51 14.75
CA THR A 246 -1.66 5.88 14.06
C THR A 246 -2.56 6.54 15.10
N ARG A 247 -2.48 7.87 15.19
CA ARG A 247 -3.63 8.68 15.58
C ARG A 247 -4.72 8.24 14.63
N GLY A 248 -5.65 7.47 15.17
CA GLY A 248 -6.69 6.78 14.45
C GLY A 248 -7.32 7.69 13.40
N LEU A 249 -7.39 7.18 12.18
CA LEU A 249 -8.48 7.45 11.28
C LEU A 249 -9.76 6.83 11.88
N HIS A 250 -10.19 7.39 13.02
CA HIS A 250 -11.54 7.31 13.58
C HIS A 250 -11.79 8.61 14.34
N ALA A 251 -11.88 9.68 13.56
CA ALA A 251 -12.68 10.84 13.90
C ALA A 251 -13.17 11.44 12.58
N GLU A 252 -13.92 10.65 11.82
CA GLU A 252 -15.02 11.21 11.04
C GLU A 252 -16.05 11.68 12.08
N THR A 253 -15.73 12.77 12.78
CA THR A 253 -16.76 13.60 13.37
C THR A 253 -17.36 14.31 12.18
N SER A 254 -18.45 13.70 11.70
CA SER A 254 -19.54 14.39 11.05
C SER A 254 -19.62 15.83 11.53
N GLU A 255 -19.80 16.75 10.60
CA GLU A 255 -20.22 18.13 10.78
C GLU A 255 -20.97 18.43 12.10
N LEU A 256 -20.23 18.55 13.19
CA LEU A 256 -20.53 19.44 14.29
C LEU A 256 -19.44 20.49 14.22
N LEU A 257 -19.64 21.41 13.29
CA LEU A 257 -19.37 22.81 13.60
C LEU A 257 -20.03 23.07 14.96
N SER A 258 -19.21 22.93 15.99
CA SER A 258 -19.44 23.28 17.39
C SER A 258 -20.70 24.12 17.55
N VAL A 259 -21.82 23.46 17.91
CA VAL A 259 -23.06 24.15 18.29
C VAL A 259 -22.75 25.16 19.40
N THR A 260 -21.77 24.86 20.25
CA THR A 260 -21.20 25.78 21.24
C THR A 260 -20.47 26.98 20.62
N GLY A 261 -19.77 26.81 19.51
CA GLY A 261 -19.10 27.89 18.74
C GLY A 261 -20.08 28.82 18.03
N PHE A 262 -21.15 28.28 17.41
CA PHE A 262 -22.23 29.09 16.81
C PHE A 262 -23.03 29.86 17.87
N ILE A 263 -23.32 29.23 19.01
CA ILE A 263 -23.94 29.91 20.15
C ILE A 263 -23.03 31.03 20.67
N PHE A 264 -21.73 30.77 20.84
CA PHE A 264 -20.78 31.82 21.26
C PHE A 264 -20.71 32.99 20.27
N PHE A 265 -20.66 32.71 18.97
CA PHE A 265 -20.56 33.77 17.95
C PHE A 265 -21.84 34.60 17.88
N THR A 266 -23.02 33.98 18.01
CA THR A 266 -24.30 34.71 18.03
C THR A 266 -24.44 35.58 19.28
N PHE A 267 -24.08 35.07 20.46
CA PHE A 267 -24.06 35.89 21.69
C PHE A 267 -23.03 37.02 21.63
N LEU A 268 -21.84 36.76 21.07
CA LEU A 268 -20.81 37.79 20.88
C LEU A 268 -21.28 38.89 19.91
N CYS A 269 -21.89 38.52 18.78
CA CYS A 269 -22.45 39.48 17.84
C CYS A 269 -23.62 40.29 18.44
N ALA A 270 -24.50 39.66 19.22
CA ALA A 270 -25.58 40.35 19.91
C ALA A 270 -25.06 41.32 20.98
N TYR A 271 -24.05 40.91 21.75
CA TYR A 271 -23.39 41.74 22.75
C TYR A 271 -22.71 42.96 22.13
N ILE A 272 -21.92 42.76 21.08
CA ILE A 272 -21.28 43.86 20.35
C ILE A 272 -22.33 44.81 19.76
N SER A 273 -23.40 44.27 19.15
CA SER A 273 -24.49 45.08 18.59
C SER A 273 -25.21 45.92 19.65
N TYR A 274 -25.47 45.35 20.83
CA TYR A 274 -26.07 46.07 21.96
C TYR A 274 -25.17 47.20 22.47
N HIS A 275 -23.87 46.95 22.61
CA HIS A 275 -22.92 47.97 23.06
C HIS A 275 -22.66 49.06 22.01
N VAL A 276 -22.71 48.72 20.72
CA VAL A 276 -22.69 49.71 19.64
C VAL A 276 -23.96 50.57 19.66
N LEU A 277 -25.14 49.97 19.86
CA LEU A 277 -26.39 50.72 19.97
C LEU A 277 -26.44 51.65 21.20
N LEU A 278 -25.90 51.21 22.34
CA LEU A 278 -25.76 52.05 23.53
C LEU A 278 -24.70 53.14 23.37
N GLY A 279 -23.59 52.85 22.69
CA GLY A 279 -22.53 53.81 22.43
C GLY A 279 -22.90 54.90 21.41
N ILE A 280 -23.83 54.61 20.50
CA ILE A 280 -24.29 55.55 19.46
C ILE A 280 -25.33 56.54 19.98
N ASN A 281 -25.94 56.34 21.16
CA ASN A 281 -27.04 57.20 21.59
C ASN A 281 -27.01 57.65 23.06
N PRO A 282 -26.11 58.58 23.44
CA PRO A 282 -26.20 59.24 24.73
C PRO A 282 -27.30 60.33 24.79
N ASN A 283 -28.03 60.66 23.70
CA ASN A 283 -28.83 61.90 23.68
C ASN A 283 -30.04 61.97 22.73
N LYS A 284 -30.75 60.88 22.43
CA LYS A 284 -32.09 60.99 21.79
C LYS A 284 -33.15 60.20 22.56
N LYS A 285 -34.03 60.96 23.23
CA LYS A 285 -35.29 60.53 23.84
C LYS A 285 -36.05 59.64 22.85
N VAL A 286 -36.11 58.34 23.11
CA VAL A 286 -37.04 57.43 22.45
C VAL A 286 -38.41 57.70 23.03
N ARG A 287 -39.28 58.28 22.21
CA ARG A 287 -40.68 58.56 22.55
C ARG A 287 -41.45 57.26 22.31
N TRP A 288 -41.87 56.60 23.39
CA TRP A 288 -42.79 55.46 23.32
C TRP A 288 -44.15 55.96 22.81
N LEU A 289 -44.65 55.36 21.73
CA LEU A 289 -46.07 55.42 21.40
C LEU A 289 -46.77 54.31 22.19
N ALA A 290 -47.81 54.74 22.92
CA ALA A 290 -48.70 54.06 23.87
C ALA A 290 -49.12 52.63 23.47
N TYR A 291 -49.41 51.70 24.40
CA TYR A 291 -50.23 51.84 25.61
C TYR A 291 -49.59 51.31 26.89
#